data_AF-A0A660ZRA3-F1
#
_entry.id   AF-A0A660ZRA3-F1
#
_cell.length_a   1.000
_cell.length_b   1.000
_cell.length_c   1.000
_cell.angle_alpha   90.00
_cell.angle_beta   90.00
_cell.angle_gamma   90.00
#
_symmetry.space_group_name_H-M   'P 1'
#
loop_
_entity.id
_entity.type
_entity.pdbx_description
1 polymer ?
#
loop_
_entity_poly.entity_id
_entity_poly.type
_entity_poly.pdbx_seq_one_letter_code
_entity_poly.pdbx_strand_id
1 'polypeptide(L)'
;MIETRILPSGGFGWAVVVLVTILAGLVGCIDQENRPGDGVIPAAPILDDVHRILLLDDRLARVEELAGLLRTIPETEETARVVIAAYRSSFLDRGDIELVLIVEWWIRFDANNALAWTRGSWRADHPRLAYAASRALARQDPQAAVDAYHSFKGGRFPNYAVTLQPIIVGWFESGRPDLMRFILSLPENNLRQQALGTLARLQVLKLGPEMAIQWADQSVQGQSETFTRHMRQRIAASIAELEPRVAAEWVRQLVEDGASETLLRRVAGRWSRQDAPAAFAWLSEFEPSSHQRQAVTLTFAGWYVREPDEAERWLLSQEGAIYTTLAPATVELMKARAERSLVEPEFDPDWEKSLEVALKIEDPDRRWTAVLFLSRAWVQRDSAVANAWMESNGVPEMYRQKANLTPRRPAKGSRPRDDA
;
A
#
# COMPACT_ATOMS: atom_id res chain seq x y z
N MET A 1 -68.22 1.86 12.78
CA MET A 1 -68.62 1.95 14.20
C MET A 1 -67.37 1.80 15.03
N ILE A 2 -66.98 2.86 15.74
CA ILE A 2 -65.80 2.92 16.62
C ILE A 2 -66.36 3.07 18.03
N GLU A 3 -66.06 2.14 18.95
CA GLU A 3 -66.29 2.35 20.37
C GLU A 3 -64.98 2.73 21.05
N THR A 4 -64.93 3.98 21.50
CA THR A 4 -63.94 4.51 22.42
C THR A 4 -64.42 4.30 23.86
N ARG A 5 -63.58 3.71 24.72
CA ARG A 5 -63.74 3.81 26.18
C ARG A 5 -62.52 4.49 26.78
N ILE A 6 -62.77 5.64 27.41
CA ILE A 6 -61.85 6.41 28.25
C ILE A 6 -62.35 6.25 29.69
N LEU A 7 -61.44 5.98 30.63
CA LEU A 7 -61.63 6.27 32.06
C LEU A 7 -60.41 7.04 32.61
N PRO A 8 -60.57 7.84 33.68
CA PRO A 8 -59.86 9.11 33.81
C PRO A 8 -58.74 9.15 34.87
N SER A 9 -57.90 10.18 34.67
CA SER A 9 -57.24 11.07 35.64
C SER A 9 -56.16 10.55 36.59
N GLY A 10 -54.96 11.15 36.45
CA GLY A 10 -54.03 11.36 37.56
C GLY A 10 -52.58 11.63 37.17
N GLY A 11 -52.23 12.86 36.79
CA GLY A 11 -50.85 13.38 36.88
C GLY A 11 -50.13 13.71 35.56
N PHE A 12 -49.81 15.00 35.38
CA PHE A 12 -48.87 15.62 34.43
C PHE A 12 -47.61 14.76 34.13
N GLY A 13 -46.99 14.67 32.95
CA GLY A 13 -47.18 15.30 31.63
C GLY A 13 -46.02 14.86 30.70
N TRP A 14 -46.36 14.55 29.43
CA TRP A 14 -45.51 14.23 28.26
C TRP A 14 -44.84 12.84 28.18
N ALA A 15 -45.61 11.84 27.71
CA ALA A 15 -45.09 10.66 27.03
C ALA A 15 -45.53 10.68 25.56
N VAL A 16 -44.57 10.71 24.64
CA VAL A 16 -44.79 10.64 23.19
C VAL A 16 -45.08 9.17 22.83
N VAL A 17 -46.33 8.86 22.48
CA VAL A 17 -46.72 7.57 21.90
C VAL A 17 -46.59 7.67 20.39
N VAL A 18 -45.65 6.93 19.81
CA VAL A 18 -45.48 6.77 18.36
C VAL A 18 -46.58 5.82 17.86
N LEU A 19 -47.53 6.36 17.10
CA LEU A 19 -48.50 5.57 16.35
C LEU A 19 -47.94 5.32 14.95
N VAL A 20 -47.70 4.05 14.61
CA VAL A 20 -47.41 3.61 13.25
C VAL A 20 -48.74 3.50 12.51
N THR A 21 -48.97 4.41 11.57
CA THR A 21 -50.09 4.30 10.62
C THR A 21 -49.53 3.97 9.25
N ILE A 22 -49.83 2.77 8.76
CA ILE A 22 -49.64 2.34 7.38
C ILE A 22 -50.65 3.13 6.53
N LEU A 23 -50.18 3.98 5.62
CA LEU A 23 -51.02 4.58 4.57
C LEU A 23 -50.72 3.89 3.24
N ALA A 24 -51.56 2.91 2.91
CA ALA A 24 -51.78 2.48 1.54
C ALA A 24 -52.87 3.38 0.92
N GLY A 25 -52.64 3.86 -0.30
CA GLY A 25 -53.68 4.41 -1.16
C GLY A 25 -53.61 5.91 -1.40
N LEU A 26 -52.96 6.27 -2.51
CA LEU A 26 -53.45 7.30 -3.42
C LEU A 26 -52.78 7.07 -4.79
N VAL A 27 -53.36 6.12 -5.54
CA VAL A 27 -53.28 6.10 -7.00
C VAL A 27 -54.13 7.29 -7.45
N GLY A 28 -53.48 8.43 -7.71
CA GLY A 28 -54.08 9.55 -8.40
C GLY A 28 -53.87 9.37 -9.90
N CYS A 29 -54.96 9.14 -10.62
CA CYS A 29 -55.01 9.17 -12.08
C CYS A 29 -54.33 10.42 -12.63
N ILE A 30 -53.31 10.23 -13.45
CA ILE A 30 -53.00 11.16 -14.54
C ILE A 30 -53.04 10.31 -15.81
N ASP A 31 -54.12 10.50 -16.56
CA ASP A 31 -54.31 9.97 -17.90
C ASP A 31 -53.19 10.45 -18.83
N GLN A 32 -52.76 9.53 -19.68
CA GLN A 32 -51.75 9.75 -20.70
C GLN A 32 -52.21 10.77 -21.75
N GLU A 33 -51.34 11.73 -22.08
CA GLU A 33 -51.13 12.08 -23.48
C GLU A 33 -49.87 11.38 -23.98
N ASN A 34 -50.11 10.20 -24.57
CA ASN A 34 -49.15 9.47 -25.39
C ASN A 34 -48.68 10.36 -26.55
N ARG A 35 -47.43 10.80 -26.51
CA ARG A 35 -46.68 11.12 -27.71
C ARG A 35 -45.93 9.86 -28.16
N PRO A 36 -46.20 9.30 -29.36
CA PRO A 36 -45.39 8.22 -29.90
C PRO A 36 -44.08 8.82 -30.40
N GLY A 37 -42.98 8.60 -29.66
CA GLY A 37 -41.66 9.07 -30.11
C GLY A 37 -40.51 8.96 -29.11
N ASP A 38 -40.76 9.00 -27.80
CA ASP A 38 -39.68 8.99 -26.81
C ASP A 38 -39.70 7.66 -26.03
N GLY A 39 -38.73 6.79 -26.31
CA GLY A 39 -38.56 5.48 -25.67
C GLY A 39 -38.16 5.57 -24.19
N VAL A 40 -39.06 6.01 -23.33
CA VAL A 40 -38.86 6.04 -21.88
C VAL A 40 -39.16 4.65 -21.30
N ILE A 41 -38.12 3.94 -20.86
CA ILE A 41 -38.27 2.67 -20.14
C ILE A 41 -38.88 2.98 -18.74
N PRO A 42 -39.96 2.30 -18.31
CA PRO A 42 -40.59 2.56 -17.02
C PRO A 42 -39.68 2.20 -15.84
N ALA A 43 -39.79 2.96 -14.74
CA ALA A 43 -38.93 2.81 -13.55
C ALA A 43 -39.13 1.49 -12.77
N ALA A 44 -40.35 0.96 -12.73
CA ALA A 44 -40.66 -0.25 -11.94
C ALA A 44 -39.94 -1.52 -12.46
N PRO A 45 -39.95 -1.84 -13.77
CA PRO A 45 -39.17 -2.97 -14.30
C PRO A 45 -37.68 -2.92 -13.97
N ILE A 46 -37.06 -1.73 -14.05
CA ILE A 46 -35.64 -1.56 -13.72
C ILE A 46 -35.38 -1.90 -12.25
N LEU A 47 -36.24 -1.44 -11.34
CA LEU A 47 -36.11 -1.70 -9.92
C LEU A 47 -36.20 -3.21 -9.61
N ASP A 48 -37.17 -3.89 -10.21
CA ASP A 48 -37.42 -5.31 -10.00
C ASP A 48 -36.28 -6.17 -10.56
N ASP A 49 -35.78 -5.85 -11.75
CA ASP A 49 -34.66 -6.56 -12.36
C ASP A 49 -33.37 -6.41 -11.54
N VAL A 50 -33.05 -5.20 -11.09
CA VAL A 50 -31.89 -4.97 -10.23
C VAL A 50 -32.06 -5.73 -8.92
N HIS A 51 -33.21 -5.63 -8.24
CA HIS A 51 -33.45 -6.38 -7.00
C HIS A 51 -33.27 -7.89 -7.18
N ARG A 52 -33.86 -8.48 -8.24
CA ARG A 52 -33.74 -9.90 -8.55
C ARG A 52 -32.28 -10.31 -8.67
N ILE A 53 -31.49 -9.54 -9.43
CA ILE A 53 -30.06 -9.80 -9.64
C ILE A 53 -29.31 -9.70 -8.30
N LEU A 54 -29.60 -8.69 -7.49
CA LEU A 54 -28.92 -8.48 -6.20
C LEU A 54 -29.18 -9.57 -5.17
N LEU A 55 -30.22 -10.39 -5.35
CA LEU A 55 -30.56 -11.51 -4.49
C LEU A 55 -29.92 -12.84 -4.92
N LEU A 56 -29.22 -12.88 -6.06
CA LEU A 56 -28.49 -14.08 -6.49
C LEU A 56 -27.40 -14.42 -5.48
N ASP A 57 -27.30 -15.69 -5.09
CA ASP A 57 -26.30 -16.19 -4.14
C ASP A 57 -24.88 -16.15 -4.74
N ASP A 58 -24.73 -16.57 -6.01
CA ASP A 58 -23.45 -16.57 -6.71
C ASP A 58 -23.03 -15.14 -7.08
N ARG A 59 -21.90 -14.72 -6.51
CA ARG A 59 -21.29 -13.42 -6.77
C ARG A 59 -20.91 -13.22 -8.22
N LEU A 60 -20.40 -14.24 -8.90
CA LEU A 60 -19.96 -14.09 -10.29
C LEU A 60 -21.17 -13.86 -11.22
N ALA A 61 -22.21 -14.67 -11.06
CA ALA A 61 -23.48 -14.52 -11.78
C ALA A 61 -24.11 -13.14 -11.53
N ARG A 62 -24.14 -12.70 -10.26
CA ARG A 62 -24.64 -11.38 -9.89
C ARG A 62 -23.90 -10.24 -10.58
N VAL A 63 -22.56 -10.30 -10.62
CA VAL A 63 -21.73 -9.29 -11.29
C VAL A 63 -21.95 -9.27 -12.80
N GLU A 64 -22.04 -10.45 -13.43
CA GLU A 64 -22.29 -10.60 -14.86
C GLU A 64 -23.65 -10.03 -15.26
N GLU A 65 -24.73 -10.49 -14.61
CA GLU A 65 -26.09 -10.03 -14.90
C GLU A 65 -26.25 -8.53 -14.64
N LEU A 66 -25.71 -8.04 -13.53
CA LEU A 66 -25.78 -6.63 -13.17
C LEU A 66 -25.04 -5.75 -14.19
N ALA A 67 -23.81 -6.14 -14.57
CA ALA A 67 -23.05 -5.39 -15.58
C ALA A 67 -23.75 -5.41 -16.93
N GLY A 68 -24.37 -6.53 -17.31
CA GLY A 68 -25.22 -6.63 -18.50
C GLY A 68 -26.39 -5.66 -18.46
N LEU A 69 -27.15 -5.66 -17.36
CA LEU A 69 -28.32 -4.78 -17.18
C LEU A 69 -27.93 -3.29 -17.15
N LEU A 70 -26.87 -2.91 -16.43
CA LEU A 70 -26.43 -1.51 -16.34
C LEU A 70 -26.08 -0.91 -17.72
N ARG A 71 -25.66 -1.73 -18.69
CA ARG A 71 -25.37 -1.29 -20.06
C ARG A 71 -26.61 -1.00 -20.88
N THR A 72 -27.78 -1.53 -20.49
CA THR A 72 -29.04 -1.32 -21.22
C THR A 72 -29.89 -0.20 -20.61
N ILE A 73 -29.64 0.16 -19.35
CA ILE A 73 -30.37 1.22 -18.66
C ILE A 73 -29.96 2.60 -19.23
N PRO A 74 -30.91 3.49 -19.57
CA PRO A 74 -30.61 4.85 -19.99
C PRO A 74 -29.81 5.61 -18.92
N GLU A 75 -28.80 6.35 -19.34
CA GLU A 75 -27.87 7.06 -18.45
C GLU A 75 -28.43 8.44 -18.05
N THR A 76 -29.35 8.46 -17.07
CA THR A 76 -30.02 9.68 -16.58
C THR A 76 -30.07 9.72 -15.05
N GLU A 77 -30.28 10.91 -14.48
CA GLU A 77 -30.40 11.06 -13.02
C GLU A 77 -31.58 10.27 -12.43
N GLU A 78 -32.70 10.17 -13.17
CA GLU A 78 -33.88 9.43 -12.73
C GLU A 78 -33.59 7.91 -12.63
N THR A 79 -32.96 7.34 -13.65
CA THR A 79 -32.61 5.91 -13.65
C THR A 79 -31.54 5.59 -12.61
N ALA A 80 -30.58 6.50 -12.38
CA ALA A 80 -29.62 6.36 -11.28
C ALA A 80 -30.33 6.26 -9.92
N ARG A 81 -31.30 7.16 -9.66
CA ARG A 81 -32.09 7.13 -8.41
C ARG A 81 -32.82 5.79 -8.23
N VAL A 82 -33.40 5.25 -9.30
CA VAL A 82 -34.08 3.94 -9.28
C VAL A 82 -33.10 2.80 -8.99
N VAL A 83 -31.96 2.74 -9.70
CA VAL A 83 -30.94 1.71 -9.49
C VAL A 83 -30.40 1.76 -8.05
N ILE A 84 -30.06 2.93 -7.54
CA ILE A 84 -29.53 3.09 -6.17
C ILE A 84 -30.57 2.70 -5.12
N ALA A 85 -31.86 2.98 -5.38
CA ALA A 85 -32.93 2.57 -4.48
C ALA A 85 -32.96 1.04 -4.32
N ALA A 86 -32.68 0.29 -5.39
CA ALA A 86 -32.66 -1.18 -5.35
C ALA A 86 -31.63 -1.73 -4.35
N TYR A 87 -30.50 -1.04 -4.19
CA TYR A 87 -29.43 -1.48 -3.29
C TYR A 87 -29.77 -1.31 -1.81
N ARG A 88 -30.78 -0.50 -1.47
CA ARG A 88 -31.19 -0.28 -0.08
C ARG A 88 -31.66 -1.57 0.59
N SER A 89 -32.29 -2.45 -0.19
CA SER A 89 -32.88 -3.72 0.24
C SER A 89 -32.01 -4.94 -0.13
N SER A 90 -30.70 -4.74 -0.32
CA SER A 90 -29.75 -5.83 -0.62
C SER A 90 -28.92 -6.23 0.61
N PHE A 91 -28.38 -7.45 0.59
CA PHE A 91 -27.47 -7.97 1.62
C PHE A 91 -26.01 -7.52 1.45
N LEU A 92 -25.73 -6.70 0.44
CA LEU A 92 -24.37 -6.24 0.11
C LEU A 92 -23.80 -5.35 1.21
N ASP A 93 -22.51 -5.58 1.52
CA ASP A 93 -21.75 -4.83 2.51
C ASP A 93 -20.75 -3.86 1.83
N ARG A 94 -20.11 -3.02 2.64
CA ARG A 94 -19.16 -2.00 2.19
C ARG A 94 -18.02 -2.64 1.38
N GLY A 95 -17.76 -2.07 0.21
CA GLY A 95 -16.65 -2.51 -0.65
C GLY A 95 -16.96 -3.67 -1.58
N ASP A 96 -18.20 -4.18 -1.56
CA ASP A 96 -18.69 -5.14 -2.53
C ASP A 96 -18.59 -4.60 -3.97
N ILE A 97 -18.38 -5.53 -4.90
CA ILE A 97 -17.99 -5.21 -6.28
C ILE A 97 -19.17 -4.64 -7.07
N GLU A 98 -20.39 -4.99 -6.67
CA GLU A 98 -21.64 -4.51 -7.21
C GLU A 98 -21.79 -3.00 -6.94
N LEU A 99 -21.37 -2.54 -5.75
CA LEU A 99 -21.32 -1.10 -5.44
C LEU A 99 -20.28 -0.37 -6.28
N VAL A 100 -19.16 -1.04 -6.60
CA VAL A 100 -18.15 -0.52 -7.53
C VAL A 100 -18.70 -0.41 -8.95
N LEU A 101 -19.47 -1.40 -9.42
CA LEU A 101 -20.09 -1.36 -10.74
C LEU A 101 -21.07 -0.19 -10.89
N ILE A 102 -21.92 0.05 -9.88
CA ILE A 102 -22.84 1.20 -9.92
C ILE A 102 -22.06 2.51 -10.02
N VAL A 103 -21.04 2.71 -9.18
CA VAL A 103 -20.34 4.00 -9.17
C VAL A 103 -19.59 4.23 -10.48
N GLU A 104 -18.99 3.19 -11.07
CA GLU A 104 -18.36 3.29 -12.38
C GLU A 104 -19.37 3.59 -13.49
N TRP A 105 -20.57 3.01 -13.43
CA TRP A 105 -21.65 3.31 -14.36
C TRP A 105 -22.17 4.76 -14.18
N TRP A 106 -22.45 5.16 -12.95
CA TRP A 106 -23.07 6.44 -12.63
C TRP A 106 -22.17 7.65 -12.93
N ILE A 107 -20.85 7.51 -12.71
CA ILE A 107 -19.86 8.55 -13.02
C ILE A 107 -19.93 8.99 -14.49
N ARG A 108 -20.32 8.09 -15.40
CA ARG A 108 -20.33 8.35 -16.86
C ARG A 108 -21.26 9.49 -17.26
N PHE A 109 -22.32 9.74 -16.49
CA PHE A 109 -23.34 10.75 -16.81
C PHE A 109 -23.65 11.71 -15.66
N ASP A 110 -23.30 11.39 -14.41
CA ASP A 110 -23.53 12.26 -13.26
C ASP A 110 -22.46 12.06 -12.18
N ALA A 111 -21.25 12.57 -12.47
CA ALA A 111 -20.09 12.39 -11.61
C ALA A 111 -20.23 13.07 -10.24
N ASN A 112 -20.91 14.22 -10.18
CA ASN A 112 -21.04 15.00 -8.94
C ASN A 112 -21.87 14.24 -7.89
N ASN A 113 -23.05 13.74 -8.26
CA ASN A 113 -23.88 12.98 -7.33
C ASN A 113 -23.27 11.61 -7.02
N ALA A 114 -22.64 10.94 -8.00
CA ALA A 114 -21.95 9.68 -7.77
C ALA A 114 -20.82 9.83 -6.73
N LEU A 115 -19.97 10.85 -6.87
CA LEU A 115 -18.92 11.14 -5.90
C LEU A 115 -19.47 11.59 -4.55
N ALA A 116 -20.61 12.28 -4.50
CA ALA A 116 -21.27 12.62 -3.24
C ALA A 116 -21.78 11.35 -2.53
N TRP A 117 -22.34 10.41 -3.30
CA TRP A 117 -22.85 9.15 -2.78
C TRP A 117 -21.76 8.28 -2.13
N THR A 118 -20.56 8.19 -2.71
CA THR A 118 -19.42 7.45 -2.12
C THR A 118 -18.94 7.99 -0.77
N ARG A 119 -19.50 9.11 -0.29
CA ARG A 119 -19.15 9.76 0.98
C ARG A 119 -20.35 9.90 1.90
N GLY A 120 -21.54 10.12 1.34
CA GLY A 120 -22.77 10.33 2.12
C GLY A 120 -23.49 9.05 2.49
N SER A 121 -23.22 7.94 1.81
CA SER A 121 -23.86 6.66 2.07
C SER A 121 -22.97 5.76 2.92
N TRP A 122 -23.48 5.24 4.04
CA TRP A 122 -22.73 4.32 4.91
C TRP A 122 -22.24 3.06 4.17
N ARG A 123 -22.98 2.58 3.14
CA ARG A 123 -22.56 1.46 2.29
C ARG A 123 -21.45 1.83 1.33
N ALA A 124 -21.46 3.07 0.83
CA ALA A 124 -20.56 3.51 -0.22
C ALA A 124 -19.28 4.19 0.31
N ASP A 125 -19.27 4.57 1.59
CA ASP A 125 -18.13 5.16 2.29
C ASP A 125 -17.03 4.12 2.57
N HIS A 126 -16.35 3.72 1.50
CA HIS A 126 -15.32 2.68 1.49
C HIS A 126 -14.16 3.02 0.53
N PRO A 127 -12.88 2.75 0.89
CA PRO A 127 -11.74 3.19 0.08
C PRO A 127 -11.76 2.66 -1.35
N ARG A 128 -12.25 1.44 -1.55
CA ARG A 128 -12.36 0.81 -2.88
C ARG A 128 -13.30 1.59 -3.81
N LEU A 129 -14.43 2.07 -3.31
CA LEU A 129 -15.40 2.82 -4.12
C LEU A 129 -14.88 4.21 -4.43
N ALA A 130 -14.27 4.89 -3.45
CA ALA A 130 -13.62 6.17 -3.68
C ALA A 130 -12.50 6.06 -4.74
N TYR A 131 -11.71 4.99 -4.69
CA TYR A 131 -10.69 4.70 -5.70
C TYR A 131 -11.31 4.47 -7.09
N ALA A 132 -12.33 3.62 -7.19
CA ALA A 132 -12.99 3.31 -8.46
C ALA A 132 -13.66 4.54 -9.07
N ALA A 133 -14.38 5.32 -8.27
CA ALA A 133 -15.03 6.55 -8.72
C ALA A 133 -14.02 7.58 -9.24
N SER A 134 -12.91 7.79 -8.50
CA SER A 134 -11.86 8.72 -8.91
C SER A 134 -11.16 8.28 -10.20
N ARG A 135 -10.89 6.97 -10.35
CA ARG A 135 -10.30 6.39 -11.57
C ARG A 135 -11.26 6.48 -12.75
N ALA A 136 -12.55 6.19 -12.55
CA ALA A 136 -13.58 6.32 -13.57
C ALA A 136 -13.72 7.77 -14.05
N LEU A 137 -13.78 8.73 -13.13
CA LEU A 137 -13.83 10.15 -13.48
C LEU A 137 -12.59 10.55 -14.27
N ALA A 138 -11.40 10.15 -13.81
CA ALA A 138 -10.15 10.47 -14.50
C ALA A 138 -10.03 9.82 -15.89
N ARG A 139 -10.67 8.66 -16.13
CA ARG A 139 -10.76 8.07 -17.48
C ARG A 139 -11.57 8.94 -18.43
N GLN A 140 -12.66 9.52 -17.95
CA GLN A 140 -13.57 10.35 -18.74
C GLN A 140 -13.04 11.78 -18.90
N ASP A 141 -12.75 12.43 -17.77
CA ASP A 141 -12.31 13.81 -17.62
C ASP A 141 -11.22 13.90 -16.52
N PRO A 142 -9.93 13.86 -16.90
CA PRO A 142 -8.85 13.96 -15.95
C PRO A 142 -8.80 15.29 -15.19
N GLN A 143 -9.24 16.40 -15.81
CA GLN A 143 -9.20 17.71 -15.16
C GLN A 143 -10.28 17.80 -14.08
N ALA A 144 -11.50 17.34 -14.37
CA ALA A 144 -12.56 17.25 -13.37
C ALA A 144 -12.13 16.37 -12.17
N ALA A 145 -11.37 15.29 -12.43
CA ALA A 145 -10.84 14.44 -11.36
C ALA A 145 -9.79 15.17 -10.49
N VAL A 146 -8.91 15.97 -11.10
CA VAL A 146 -7.94 16.83 -10.39
C VAL A 146 -8.65 17.91 -9.58
N ASP A 147 -9.66 18.57 -10.15
CA ASP A 147 -10.45 19.60 -9.47
C ASP A 147 -11.22 19.04 -8.27
N ALA A 148 -11.77 17.83 -8.43
CA ALA A 148 -12.38 17.08 -7.35
C ALA A 148 -11.35 16.80 -6.24
N TYR A 149 -10.17 16.26 -6.57
CA TYR A 149 -9.07 16.06 -5.61
C TYR A 149 -8.71 17.31 -4.82
N HIS A 150 -8.61 18.47 -5.46
CA HIS A 150 -8.31 19.73 -4.79
C HIS A 150 -9.44 20.18 -3.85
N SER A 151 -10.69 20.02 -4.28
CA SER A 151 -11.88 20.35 -3.49
C SER A 151 -12.01 19.46 -2.24
N PHE A 152 -11.41 18.27 -2.24
CA PHE A 152 -11.39 17.34 -1.11
C PHE A 152 -10.34 17.66 -0.04
N LYS A 153 -9.27 18.39 -0.37
CA LYS A 153 -8.28 18.83 0.63
C LYS A 153 -8.89 19.90 1.55
N GLY A 154 -9.46 19.47 2.67
CA GLY A 154 -10.00 20.36 3.72
C GLY A 154 -11.36 19.94 4.33
N GLY A 155 -11.93 18.80 3.94
CA GLY A 155 -13.26 18.35 4.40
C GLY A 155 -13.30 17.53 5.71
N ARG A 156 -14.51 17.42 6.29
CA ARG A 156 -14.85 16.77 7.58
C ARG A 156 -14.78 15.22 7.58
N PHE A 157 -14.23 14.61 6.54
CA PHE A 157 -14.20 13.15 6.34
C PHE A 157 -12.75 12.64 6.21
N PRO A 158 -12.05 12.40 7.33
CA PRO A 158 -10.61 12.11 7.35
C PRO A 158 -10.22 10.69 6.89
N ASN A 159 -11.17 9.78 6.66
CA ASN A 159 -10.86 8.35 6.62
C ASN A 159 -10.30 7.84 5.28
N TYR A 160 -10.55 8.52 4.16
CA TYR A 160 -10.02 8.10 2.86
C TYR A 160 -9.39 9.30 2.16
N ALA A 161 -8.08 9.47 2.36
CA ALA A 161 -7.31 10.41 1.57
C ALA A 161 -7.57 10.10 0.09
N VAL A 162 -8.21 11.03 -0.63
CA VAL A 162 -8.24 10.98 -2.08
C VAL A 162 -6.78 11.05 -2.51
N THR A 163 -6.24 9.91 -2.95
CA THR A 163 -4.85 9.85 -3.40
C THR A 163 -4.82 10.29 -4.86
N LEU A 164 -3.70 10.87 -5.31
CA LEU A 164 -3.52 11.14 -6.75
C LEU A 164 -3.42 9.86 -7.58
N GLN A 165 -3.19 8.71 -6.95
CA GLN A 165 -2.97 7.43 -7.64
C GLN A 165 -4.13 7.03 -8.58
N PRO A 166 -5.41 6.92 -8.14
CA PRO A 166 -6.51 6.58 -9.04
C PRO A 166 -6.67 7.58 -10.19
N ILE A 167 -6.37 8.86 -9.96
CA ILE A 167 -6.43 9.91 -10.99
C ILE A 167 -5.35 9.65 -12.06
N ILE A 168 -4.12 9.37 -11.65
CA ILE A 168 -3.01 9.06 -12.56
C ILE A 168 -3.30 7.79 -13.36
N VAL A 169 -3.84 6.76 -12.70
CA VAL A 169 -4.22 5.51 -13.36
C VAL A 169 -5.33 5.76 -14.39
N GLY A 170 -6.40 6.46 -14.01
CA GLY A 170 -7.51 6.73 -14.93
C GLY A 170 -7.11 7.64 -16.10
N TRP A 171 -6.32 8.68 -15.84
CA TRP A 171 -5.77 9.54 -16.90
C TRP A 171 -4.88 8.73 -17.86
N PHE A 172 -4.02 7.86 -17.34
CA PHE A 172 -3.20 6.98 -18.18
C PHE A 172 -4.05 6.05 -19.05
N GLU A 173 -5.10 5.44 -18.47
CA GLU A 173 -6.04 4.56 -19.19
C GLU A 173 -6.84 5.29 -20.27
N SER A 174 -7.15 6.57 -20.07
CA SER A 174 -7.86 7.38 -21.06
C SER A 174 -7.07 7.55 -22.37
N GLY A 175 -5.74 7.36 -22.34
CA GLY A 175 -4.84 7.63 -23.47
C GLY A 175 -4.70 9.12 -23.80
N ARG A 176 -5.31 10.03 -23.02
CA ARG A 176 -5.19 11.47 -23.22
C ARG A 176 -3.75 11.93 -22.96
N PRO A 177 -3.26 12.94 -23.71
CA PRO A 177 -1.93 13.50 -23.49
C PRO A 177 -1.86 14.24 -22.14
N ASP A 178 -0.71 14.87 -21.88
CA ASP A 178 -0.47 15.80 -20.77
C ASP A 178 -0.38 15.23 -19.35
N LEU A 179 -0.59 13.93 -19.12
CA LEU A 179 -0.38 13.31 -17.81
C LEU A 179 1.03 13.60 -17.25
N MET A 180 2.08 13.49 -18.07
CA MET A 180 3.44 13.82 -17.64
C MET A 180 3.56 15.31 -17.27
N ARG A 181 2.96 16.21 -18.07
CA ARG A 181 2.98 17.66 -17.81
C ARG A 181 2.28 17.97 -16.49
N PHE A 182 1.15 17.32 -16.20
CA PHE A 182 0.47 17.42 -14.91
C PHE A 182 1.35 16.93 -13.76
N ILE A 183 1.99 15.77 -13.89
CA ILE A 183 2.88 15.27 -12.83
C ILE A 183 4.04 16.24 -12.59
N LEU A 184 4.61 16.83 -13.65
CA LEU A 184 5.67 17.82 -13.56
C LEU A 184 5.22 19.15 -12.93
N SER A 185 3.94 19.52 -13.05
CA SER A 185 3.41 20.74 -12.43
C SER A 185 3.17 20.60 -10.92
N LEU A 186 3.17 19.37 -10.39
CA LEU A 186 3.08 19.13 -8.95
C LEU A 186 4.33 19.68 -8.22
N PRO A 187 4.20 20.14 -6.96
CA PRO A 187 5.34 20.59 -6.17
C PRO A 187 6.41 19.51 -6.01
N GLU A 188 7.67 19.95 -5.86
CA GLU A 188 8.84 19.07 -5.72
C GLU A 188 8.91 18.30 -4.40
N ASN A 189 7.93 17.44 -4.11
CA ASN A 189 7.80 16.75 -2.84
C ASN A 189 7.39 15.27 -3.01
N ASN A 190 7.09 14.61 -1.88
CA ASN A 190 6.68 13.21 -1.85
C ASN A 190 5.44 12.91 -2.73
N LEU A 191 4.53 13.87 -2.92
CA LEU A 191 3.33 13.69 -3.75
C LEU A 191 3.71 13.50 -5.22
N ARG A 192 4.52 14.39 -5.78
CA ARG A 192 5.02 14.26 -7.16
C ARG A 192 5.84 12.99 -7.33
N GLN A 193 6.62 12.65 -6.33
CA GLN A 193 7.34 11.39 -6.28
C GLN A 193 6.37 10.21 -6.39
N GLN A 194 5.36 10.06 -5.53
CA GLN A 194 4.36 9.00 -5.64
C GLN A 194 3.67 8.96 -7.02
N ALA A 195 3.39 10.13 -7.59
CA ALA A 195 2.79 10.25 -8.90
C ALA A 195 3.68 9.68 -10.02
N LEU A 196 4.96 10.07 -10.05
CA LEU A 196 5.95 9.52 -10.98
C LEU A 196 6.11 8.01 -10.82
N GLY A 197 6.02 7.48 -9.60
CA GLY A 197 6.10 6.03 -9.37
C GLY A 197 4.93 5.27 -9.97
N THR A 198 3.74 5.85 -9.83
CA THR A 198 2.53 5.29 -10.43
C THR A 198 2.66 5.27 -11.95
N LEU A 199 3.09 6.38 -12.57
CA LEU A 199 3.32 6.46 -14.01
C LEU A 199 4.38 5.45 -14.48
N ALA A 200 5.52 5.38 -13.80
CA ALA A 200 6.60 4.47 -14.16
C ALA A 200 6.14 3.00 -14.17
N ARG A 201 5.42 2.58 -13.12
CA ARG A 201 4.84 1.23 -13.05
C ARG A 201 3.85 0.98 -14.18
N LEU A 202 2.97 1.94 -14.48
CA LEU A 202 2.00 1.82 -15.56
C LEU A 202 2.68 1.69 -16.93
N GLN A 203 3.77 2.43 -17.17
CA GLN A 203 4.53 2.33 -18.41
C GLN A 203 5.22 0.97 -18.55
N VAL A 204 5.85 0.46 -17.49
CA VAL A 204 6.44 -0.89 -17.50
C VAL A 204 5.38 -1.95 -17.79
N LEU A 205 4.20 -1.86 -17.16
CA LEU A 205 3.10 -2.80 -17.41
C LEU A 205 2.54 -2.70 -18.84
N LYS A 206 2.53 -1.51 -19.44
CA LYS A 206 1.99 -1.29 -20.79
C LYS A 206 2.97 -1.64 -21.90
N LEU A 207 4.26 -1.32 -21.71
CA LEU A 207 5.29 -1.39 -22.74
C LEU A 207 6.18 -2.63 -22.61
N GLY A 208 6.22 -3.25 -21.43
CA GLY A 208 7.28 -4.20 -21.06
C GLY A 208 8.59 -3.50 -20.67
N PRO A 209 9.57 -4.23 -20.13
CA PRO A 209 10.82 -3.66 -19.61
C PRO A 209 11.63 -2.85 -20.63
N GLU A 210 11.93 -3.40 -21.79
CA GLU A 210 12.86 -2.83 -22.77
C GLU A 210 12.32 -1.52 -23.34
N MET A 211 11.05 -1.52 -23.73
CA MET A 211 10.39 -0.33 -24.27
C MET A 211 10.14 0.71 -23.17
N ALA A 212 9.96 0.30 -21.92
CA ALA A 212 9.86 1.24 -20.81
C ALA A 212 11.21 1.92 -20.48
N ILE A 213 12.34 1.24 -20.67
CA ILE A 213 13.68 1.84 -20.58
C ILE A 213 13.84 2.92 -21.65
N GLN A 214 13.54 2.60 -22.91
CA GLN A 214 13.62 3.57 -24.02
C GLN A 214 12.72 4.79 -23.77
N TRP A 215 11.49 4.55 -23.31
CA TRP A 215 10.56 5.61 -22.92
C TRP A 215 11.12 6.48 -21.79
N ALA A 216 11.75 5.88 -20.78
CA ALA A 216 12.34 6.59 -19.65
C ALA A 216 13.49 7.49 -20.11
N ASP A 217 14.39 6.98 -20.96
CA ASP A 217 15.53 7.74 -21.47
C ASP A 217 15.10 8.91 -22.36
N GLN A 218 14.06 8.75 -23.18
CA GLN A 218 13.46 9.85 -23.93
C GLN A 218 12.80 10.88 -23.00
N SER A 219 12.09 10.41 -21.96
CA SER A 219 11.34 11.27 -21.04
C SER A 219 12.21 12.17 -20.17
N VAL A 220 13.49 11.83 -20.00
CA VAL A 220 14.45 12.61 -19.20
C VAL A 220 15.29 13.60 -20.01
N GLN A 221 15.20 13.59 -21.34
CA GLN A 221 15.95 14.52 -22.19
C GLN A 221 15.54 15.97 -21.90
N GLY A 222 16.55 16.83 -21.67
CA GLY A 222 16.34 18.24 -21.32
C GLY A 222 15.71 18.48 -19.94
N GLN A 223 15.54 17.43 -19.11
CA GLN A 223 15.02 17.54 -17.75
C GLN A 223 16.16 17.77 -16.73
N SER A 224 15.79 18.18 -15.52
CA SER A 224 16.76 18.33 -14.43
C SER A 224 17.37 16.99 -14.01
N GLU A 225 18.63 17.02 -13.58
CA GLU A 225 19.33 15.85 -13.06
C GLU A 225 18.57 15.14 -11.91
N THR A 226 17.91 15.93 -11.06
CA THR A 226 17.04 15.41 -10.00
C THR A 226 15.84 14.64 -10.57
N PHE A 227 15.21 15.14 -11.63
CA PHE A 227 14.10 14.42 -12.29
C PHE A 227 14.61 13.15 -12.95
N THR A 228 15.71 13.22 -13.71
CA THR A 228 16.34 12.09 -14.39
C THR A 228 16.62 10.94 -13.42
N ARG A 229 17.26 11.26 -12.30
CA ARG A 229 17.53 10.29 -11.23
C ARG A 229 16.26 9.65 -10.68
N HIS A 230 15.23 10.45 -10.37
CA HIS A 230 13.98 9.91 -9.84
C HIS A 230 13.23 9.03 -10.84
N MET A 231 13.21 9.40 -12.13
CA MET A 231 12.56 8.61 -13.17
C MET A 231 13.26 7.26 -13.34
N ARG A 232 14.59 7.25 -13.50
CA ARG A 232 15.40 6.03 -13.59
C ARG A 232 15.20 5.12 -12.39
N GLN A 233 15.22 5.67 -11.17
CA GLN A 233 14.96 4.92 -9.94
C GLN A 233 13.60 4.23 -9.92
N ARG A 234 12.56 4.86 -10.46
CA ARG A 234 11.19 4.35 -10.45
C ARG A 234 10.96 3.30 -11.51
N ILE A 235 11.51 3.51 -12.71
CA ILE A 235 11.44 2.53 -13.78
C ILE A 235 12.26 1.29 -13.39
N ALA A 236 13.47 1.45 -12.85
CA ALA A 236 14.31 0.31 -12.46
C ALA A 236 13.64 -0.52 -11.36
N ALA A 237 13.04 0.14 -10.36
CA ALA A 237 12.27 -0.55 -9.33
C ALA A 237 11.01 -1.24 -9.87
N SER A 238 10.35 -0.66 -10.88
CA SER A 238 9.15 -1.26 -11.49
C SER A 238 9.50 -2.46 -12.37
N ILE A 239 10.58 -2.36 -13.17
CA ILE A 239 11.10 -3.47 -13.95
C ILE A 239 11.56 -4.60 -13.01
N ALA A 240 12.20 -4.27 -11.89
CA ALA A 240 12.65 -5.29 -10.93
C ALA A 240 11.51 -6.08 -10.28
N GLU A 241 10.27 -5.58 -10.32
CA GLU A 241 9.09 -6.34 -9.88
C GLU A 241 8.60 -7.34 -10.93
N LEU A 242 8.95 -7.16 -12.21
CA LEU A 242 8.50 -8.00 -13.32
C LEU A 242 9.63 -8.90 -13.83
N GLU A 243 10.78 -8.30 -14.17
CA GLU A 243 11.95 -8.93 -14.77
C GLU A 243 13.23 -8.41 -14.11
N PRO A 244 13.61 -8.95 -12.93
CA PRO A 244 14.73 -8.43 -12.15
C PRO A 244 16.07 -8.47 -12.87
N ARG A 245 16.29 -9.44 -13.77
CA ARG A 245 17.53 -9.52 -14.56
C ARG A 245 17.67 -8.35 -15.55
N VAL A 246 16.57 -7.94 -16.18
CA VAL A 246 16.57 -6.78 -17.09
C VAL A 246 16.84 -5.49 -16.31
N ALA A 247 16.21 -5.32 -15.13
CA ALA A 247 16.48 -4.18 -14.26
C ALA A 247 17.95 -4.14 -13.78
N ALA A 248 18.50 -5.30 -13.43
CA ALA A 248 19.87 -5.45 -12.96
C ALA A 248 20.90 -5.07 -14.02
N GLU A 249 20.70 -5.54 -15.26
CA GLU A 249 21.54 -5.16 -16.40
C GLU A 249 21.49 -3.65 -16.67
N TRP A 250 20.28 -3.09 -16.74
CA TRP A 250 20.12 -1.67 -16.99
C TRP A 250 20.74 -0.80 -15.88
N VAL A 251 20.56 -1.20 -14.61
CA VAL A 251 21.19 -0.48 -13.49
C VAL A 251 22.71 -0.59 -13.51
N ARG A 252 23.29 -1.72 -13.95
CA ARG A 252 24.74 -1.84 -14.10
C ARG A 252 25.27 -0.79 -15.08
N GLN A 253 24.67 -0.72 -16.27
CA GLN A 253 25.02 0.26 -17.30
C GLN A 253 24.87 1.70 -16.79
N LEU A 254 23.75 2.01 -16.12
CA LEU A 254 23.53 3.33 -15.53
C LEU A 254 24.62 3.70 -14.52
N VAL A 255 25.03 2.77 -13.66
CA VAL A 255 26.08 3.00 -12.65
C VAL A 255 27.45 3.20 -13.32
N GLU A 256 27.78 2.41 -14.34
CA GLU A 256 28.99 2.58 -15.15
C GLU A 256 29.03 3.96 -15.83
N ASP A 257 27.88 4.45 -16.28
CA ASP A 257 27.68 5.80 -16.84
C ASP A 257 27.65 6.91 -15.77
N GLY A 258 27.95 6.60 -14.50
CA GLY A 258 28.05 7.56 -13.41
C GLY A 258 26.73 7.86 -12.67
N ALA A 259 25.68 7.08 -12.88
CA ALA A 259 24.46 7.20 -12.07
C ALA A 259 24.69 6.73 -10.63
N SER A 260 23.82 7.18 -9.73
CA SER A 260 23.92 6.82 -8.31
C SER A 260 23.71 5.32 -8.07
N GLU A 261 24.67 4.70 -7.41
CA GLU A 261 24.58 3.31 -6.91
C GLU A 261 23.45 3.08 -5.88
N THR A 262 22.72 4.11 -5.45
CA THR A 262 21.48 3.93 -4.68
C THR A 262 20.42 3.09 -5.41
N LEU A 263 20.56 2.96 -6.74
CA LEU A 263 19.77 2.05 -7.58
C LEU A 263 19.99 0.58 -7.24
N LEU A 264 21.21 0.19 -6.83
CA LEU A 264 21.56 -1.20 -6.48
C LEU A 264 20.61 -1.74 -5.42
N ARG A 265 20.49 -0.99 -4.32
CA ARG A 265 19.58 -1.33 -3.22
C ARG A 265 18.13 -1.49 -3.68
N ARG A 266 17.66 -0.63 -4.58
CA ARG A 266 16.25 -0.65 -5.02
C ARG A 266 15.96 -1.92 -5.80
N VAL A 267 16.82 -2.25 -6.77
CA VAL A 267 16.66 -3.46 -7.59
C VAL A 267 16.88 -4.71 -6.74
N ALA A 268 17.96 -4.78 -5.96
CA ALA A 268 18.25 -5.95 -5.10
C ALA A 268 17.14 -6.23 -4.10
N GLY A 269 16.61 -5.21 -3.42
CA GLY A 269 15.51 -5.40 -2.47
C GLY A 269 14.19 -5.81 -3.13
N ARG A 270 14.03 -5.58 -4.43
CA ARG A 270 12.85 -6.00 -5.20
C ARG A 270 13.03 -7.41 -5.76
N TRP A 271 14.20 -7.68 -6.32
CA TRP A 271 14.61 -9.00 -6.78
C TRP A 271 14.60 -10.01 -5.62
N SER A 272 15.05 -9.63 -4.42
CA SER A 272 15.10 -10.56 -3.29
C SER A 272 13.73 -11.06 -2.81
N ARG A 273 12.63 -10.41 -3.22
CA ARG A 273 11.27 -10.92 -2.96
C ARG A 273 10.87 -12.07 -3.90
N GLN A 274 11.66 -12.32 -4.94
CA GLN A 274 11.45 -13.40 -5.91
C GLN A 274 12.58 -14.43 -5.83
N ASP A 275 13.82 -13.97 -5.76
CA ASP A 275 15.03 -14.80 -5.72
C ASP A 275 16.15 -14.02 -5.00
N ALA A 276 16.26 -14.22 -3.69
CA ALA A 276 17.27 -13.55 -2.88
C ALA A 276 18.70 -14.01 -3.19
N PRO A 277 19.01 -15.31 -3.34
CA PRO A 277 20.33 -15.75 -3.76
C PRO A 277 20.82 -15.07 -5.05
N ALA A 278 19.98 -14.97 -6.08
CA ALA A 278 20.36 -14.29 -7.32
C ALA A 278 20.58 -12.78 -7.13
N ALA A 279 19.79 -12.13 -6.28
CA ALA A 279 19.99 -10.71 -5.95
C ALA A 279 21.35 -10.45 -5.27
N PHE A 280 21.80 -11.34 -4.38
CA PHE A 280 23.12 -11.24 -3.75
C PHE A 280 24.27 -11.60 -4.70
N ALA A 281 24.07 -12.57 -5.59
CA ALA A 281 25.03 -12.86 -6.65
C ALA A 281 25.28 -11.60 -7.50
N TRP A 282 24.21 -10.93 -7.93
CA TRP A 282 24.30 -9.66 -8.67
C TRP A 282 24.98 -8.54 -7.86
N LEU A 283 24.64 -8.36 -6.59
CA LEU A 283 25.31 -7.36 -5.74
C LEU A 283 26.80 -7.63 -5.54
N SER A 284 27.25 -8.87 -5.71
CA SER A 284 28.66 -9.27 -5.55
C SER A 284 29.49 -9.00 -6.81
N GLU A 285 28.86 -8.62 -7.92
CA GLU A 285 29.55 -8.21 -9.15
C GLU A 285 30.06 -6.77 -9.10
N PHE A 286 29.60 -5.97 -8.12
CA PHE A 286 30.01 -4.58 -7.95
C PHE A 286 31.18 -4.48 -6.97
N GLU A 287 32.09 -3.54 -7.25
CA GLU A 287 33.20 -3.22 -6.35
C GLU A 287 32.69 -2.80 -4.95
N PRO A 288 33.40 -3.15 -3.86
CA PRO A 288 32.97 -2.82 -2.51
C PRO A 288 32.85 -1.31 -2.23
N SER A 289 31.65 -0.76 -2.40
CA SER A 289 31.32 0.65 -2.13
C SER A 289 30.43 0.81 -0.89
N SER A 290 30.23 2.05 -0.42
CA SER A 290 29.26 2.34 0.65
C SER A 290 27.82 2.00 0.25
N HIS A 291 27.47 2.20 -1.03
CA HIS A 291 26.13 1.92 -1.56
C HIS A 291 25.90 0.43 -1.80
N GLN A 292 26.89 -0.30 -2.33
CA GLN A 292 26.86 -1.75 -2.47
C GLN A 292 26.69 -2.41 -1.10
N ARG A 293 27.49 -2.01 -0.10
CA ARG A 293 27.37 -2.56 1.26
C ARG A 293 26.01 -2.26 1.89
N GLN A 294 25.50 -1.04 1.69
CA GLN A 294 24.15 -0.68 2.12
C GLN A 294 23.07 -1.50 1.40
N ALA A 295 23.25 -1.81 0.12
CA ALA A 295 22.35 -2.68 -0.63
C ALA A 295 22.35 -4.11 -0.06
N VAL A 296 23.52 -4.68 0.24
CA VAL A 296 23.64 -6.00 0.89
C VAL A 296 22.92 -6.01 2.24
N THR A 297 23.23 -5.06 3.13
CA THR A 297 22.60 -4.92 4.45
C THR A 297 21.08 -4.86 4.36
N LEU A 298 20.53 -3.95 3.55
CA LEU A 298 19.08 -3.73 3.50
C LEU A 298 18.32 -4.82 2.74
N THR A 299 18.97 -5.45 1.75
CA THR A 299 18.40 -6.61 1.05
C THR A 299 18.32 -7.81 2.00
N PHE A 300 19.36 -8.05 2.80
CA PHE A 300 19.38 -9.14 3.78
C PHE A 300 18.36 -8.92 4.89
N ALA A 301 18.34 -7.72 5.49
CA ALA A 301 17.35 -7.39 6.51
C ALA A 301 15.91 -7.59 6.01
N GLY A 302 15.64 -7.17 4.77
CA GLY A 302 14.32 -7.36 4.16
C GLY A 302 13.96 -8.83 3.93
N TRP A 303 14.92 -9.67 3.56
CA TRP A 303 14.71 -11.12 3.39
C TRP A 303 14.52 -11.81 4.74
N TYR A 304 15.39 -11.53 5.71
CA TYR A 304 15.34 -12.12 7.05
C TYR A 304 14.00 -11.87 7.77
N VAL A 305 13.40 -10.68 7.59
CA VAL A 305 12.07 -10.38 8.15
C VAL A 305 10.97 -11.29 7.58
N ARG A 306 11.08 -11.73 6.32
CA ARG A 306 10.08 -12.60 5.68
C ARG A 306 10.36 -14.07 5.98
N GLU A 307 11.62 -14.48 5.88
CA GLU A 307 12.06 -15.87 5.85
C GLU A 307 13.37 -16.02 6.66
N PRO A 308 13.32 -15.89 8.00
CA PRO A 308 14.54 -15.81 8.83
C PRO A 308 15.40 -17.08 8.74
N ASP A 309 14.79 -18.26 8.83
CA ASP A 309 15.52 -19.54 8.81
C ASP A 309 16.18 -19.80 7.46
N GLU A 310 15.55 -19.37 6.36
CA GLU A 310 16.11 -19.51 5.02
C GLU A 310 17.24 -18.52 4.75
N ALA A 311 17.02 -17.24 5.09
CA ALA A 311 18.04 -16.20 4.95
C ALA A 311 19.30 -16.54 5.75
N GLU A 312 19.13 -17.02 6.99
CA GLU A 312 20.23 -17.45 7.84
C GLU A 312 20.99 -18.63 7.24
N ARG A 313 20.28 -19.71 6.88
CA ARG A 313 20.88 -20.91 6.29
C ARG A 313 21.63 -20.59 5.01
N TRP A 314 21.04 -19.78 4.13
CA TRP A 314 21.69 -19.33 2.92
C TRP A 314 22.95 -18.54 3.23
N LEU A 315 22.87 -17.52 4.10
CA LEU A 315 24.02 -16.67 4.40
C LEU A 315 25.18 -17.50 4.95
N LEU A 316 24.91 -18.36 5.94
CA LEU A 316 25.95 -19.19 6.56
C LEU A 316 26.55 -20.24 5.61
N SER A 317 25.85 -20.58 4.51
CA SER A 317 26.40 -21.44 3.45
C SER A 317 27.37 -20.73 2.50
N GLN A 318 27.45 -19.40 2.54
CA GLN A 318 28.35 -18.62 1.68
C GLN A 318 29.76 -18.55 2.27
N GLU A 319 30.46 -19.69 2.28
CA GLU A 319 31.81 -19.84 2.85
C GLU A 319 32.78 -18.76 2.35
N GLY A 320 33.55 -18.16 3.26
CA GLY A 320 34.47 -17.06 2.95
C GLY A 320 33.78 -15.71 2.73
N ALA A 321 32.76 -15.67 1.85
CA ALA A 321 32.04 -14.45 1.51
C ALA A 321 31.38 -13.78 2.73
N ILE A 322 30.89 -14.56 3.70
CA ILE A 322 30.34 -14.04 4.98
C ILE A 322 31.33 -13.20 5.78
N TYR A 323 32.63 -13.34 5.54
CA TYR A 323 33.69 -12.59 6.21
C TYR A 323 34.15 -11.36 5.42
N THR A 324 33.80 -11.28 4.13
CA THR A 324 34.26 -10.25 3.19
C THR A 324 33.09 -9.51 2.55
N THR A 325 32.68 -9.91 1.34
CA THR A 325 31.66 -9.24 0.52
C THR A 325 30.28 -9.23 1.18
N LEU A 326 29.91 -10.30 1.90
CA LEU A 326 28.66 -10.44 2.62
C LEU A 326 28.78 -10.11 4.11
N ALA A 327 29.92 -9.63 4.59
CA ALA A 327 30.07 -9.15 5.97
C ALA A 327 28.97 -8.16 6.41
N PRO A 328 28.46 -7.25 5.56
CA PRO A 328 27.33 -6.39 5.95
C PRO A 328 26.05 -7.18 6.28
N ALA A 329 25.78 -8.29 5.60
CA ALA A 329 24.65 -9.18 5.91
C ALA A 329 24.93 -10.00 7.19
N THR A 330 26.17 -10.46 7.38
CA THR A 330 26.60 -11.15 8.61
C THR A 330 26.39 -10.29 9.84
N VAL A 331 26.74 -9.00 9.78
CA VAL A 331 26.48 -8.04 10.88
C VAL A 331 24.98 -7.93 11.18
N GLU A 332 24.13 -7.88 10.15
CA GLU A 332 22.68 -7.84 10.33
C GLU A 332 22.13 -9.14 10.93
N LEU A 333 22.66 -10.30 10.55
CA LEU A 333 22.30 -11.57 11.18
C LEU A 333 22.65 -11.55 12.68
N MET A 334 23.85 -11.09 13.05
CA MET A 334 24.27 -11.04 14.46
C MET A 334 23.42 -10.08 15.28
N LYS A 335 23.02 -8.94 14.70
CA LYS A 335 22.05 -8.03 15.34
C LYS A 335 20.70 -8.70 15.53
N ALA A 336 20.16 -9.35 14.50
CA ALA A 336 18.85 -9.99 14.57
C ALA A 336 18.82 -11.13 15.60
N ARG A 337 19.88 -11.95 15.66
CA ARG A 337 20.06 -13.00 16.69
C ARG A 337 20.12 -12.41 18.10
N ALA A 338 20.89 -11.34 18.29
CA ALA A 338 20.97 -10.64 19.57
C ALA A 338 19.61 -10.07 19.99
N GLU A 339 18.89 -9.39 19.09
CA GLU A 339 17.56 -8.83 19.36
C GLU A 339 16.54 -9.93 19.68
N ARG A 340 16.50 -11.00 18.90
CA ARG A 340 15.61 -12.15 19.14
C ARG A 340 15.85 -12.77 20.50
N SER A 341 17.11 -12.96 20.91
CA SER A 341 17.44 -13.51 22.23
C SER A 341 16.98 -12.62 23.40
N LEU A 342 16.82 -11.31 23.19
CA LEU A 342 16.32 -10.40 24.23
C LEU A 342 14.80 -10.41 24.35
N VAL A 343 14.09 -10.89 23.31
CA VAL A 343 12.63 -10.94 23.24
C VAL A 343 12.09 -12.35 23.52
N GLU A 344 12.80 -13.38 23.08
CA GLU A 344 12.46 -14.81 23.20
C GLU A 344 13.47 -15.50 24.14
N PRO A 345 13.17 -15.69 25.44
CA PRO A 345 14.10 -16.27 26.42
C PRO A 345 14.61 -17.67 26.07
N GLU A 346 13.80 -18.47 25.38
CA GLU A 346 14.11 -19.82 24.93
C GLU A 346 15.00 -19.87 23.69
N PHE A 347 15.07 -18.79 22.92
CA PHE A 347 15.92 -18.72 21.74
C PHE A 347 17.38 -18.63 22.16
N ASP A 348 18.19 -19.63 21.81
CA ASP A 348 19.64 -19.61 21.94
C ASP A 348 20.26 -19.31 20.56
N PRO A 349 20.94 -18.17 20.37
CA PRO A 349 21.60 -17.85 19.10
C PRO A 349 22.88 -18.66 18.86
N ASP A 350 23.25 -19.59 19.76
CA ASP A 350 24.56 -20.25 19.79
C ASP A 350 25.66 -19.18 19.92
N TRP A 351 25.74 -18.59 21.12
CA TRP A 351 26.55 -17.41 21.42
C TRP A 351 28.00 -17.55 20.97
N GLU A 352 28.61 -18.69 21.29
CA GLU A 352 30.01 -18.98 21.00
C GLU A 352 30.23 -19.03 19.48
N LYS A 353 29.46 -19.85 18.76
CA LYS A 353 29.60 -19.94 17.30
C LYS A 353 29.27 -18.63 16.60
N SER A 354 28.26 -17.89 17.08
CA SER A 354 27.92 -16.57 16.54
C SER A 354 29.08 -15.58 16.68
N LEU A 355 29.74 -15.57 17.84
CA LEU A 355 30.89 -14.70 18.10
C LEU A 355 32.14 -15.16 17.34
N GLU A 356 32.38 -16.47 17.19
CA GLU A 356 33.45 -17.00 16.34
C GLU A 356 33.29 -16.57 14.88
N VAL A 357 32.06 -16.60 14.35
CA VAL A 357 31.75 -16.07 13.02
C VAL A 357 32.02 -14.57 12.95
N ALA A 358 31.56 -13.80 13.95
CA ALA A 358 31.76 -12.36 14.00
C ALA A 358 33.25 -11.97 14.04
N LEU A 359 34.09 -12.70 14.79
CA LEU A 359 35.52 -12.46 14.93
C LEU A 359 36.30 -12.67 13.62
N LYS A 360 35.80 -13.50 12.71
CA LYS A 360 36.43 -13.76 11.41
C LYS A 360 36.16 -12.70 10.35
N ILE A 361 35.20 -11.79 10.55
CA ILE A 361 34.92 -10.69 9.61
C ILE A 361 36.19 -9.87 9.36
N GLU A 362 36.61 -9.67 8.11
CA GLU A 362 37.89 -9.03 7.79
C GLU A 362 37.92 -7.55 8.17
N ASP A 363 36.83 -6.83 7.88
CA ASP A 363 36.67 -5.41 8.18
C ASP A 363 36.56 -5.18 9.71
N PRO A 364 37.53 -4.49 10.35
CA PRO A 364 37.56 -4.36 11.81
C PRO A 364 36.34 -3.66 12.40
N ASP A 365 35.80 -2.64 11.72
CA ASP A 365 34.64 -1.90 12.22
C ASP A 365 33.39 -2.79 12.26
N ARG A 366 33.17 -3.60 11.22
CA ARG A 366 32.06 -4.57 11.16
C ARG A 366 32.24 -5.71 12.14
N ARG A 367 33.46 -6.27 12.22
CA ARG A 367 33.83 -7.30 13.20
C ARG A 367 33.42 -6.88 14.59
N TRP A 368 33.89 -5.71 15.02
CA TRP A 368 33.62 -5.24 16.36
C TRP A 368 32.19 -4.75 16.57
N THR A 369 31.52 -4.27 15.53
CA THR A 369 30.08 -4.00 15.58
C THR A 369 29.30 -5.29 15.87
N ALA A 370 29.52 -6.36 15.10
CA ALA A 370 28.85 -7.64 15.28
C ALA A 370 29.13 -8.25 16.66
N VAL A 371 30.41 -8.28 17.08
CA VAL A 371 30.81 -8.74 18.42
C VAL A 371 30.08 -7.95 19.50
N LEU A 372 30.06 -6.62 19.42
CA LEU A 372 29.43 -5.79 20.46
C LEU A 372 27.92 -6.06 20.60
N PHE A 373 27.19 -6.27 19.51
CA PHE A 373 25.75 -6.58 19.56
C PHE A 373 25.49 -7.90 20.28
N LEU A 374 26.19 -8.97 19.88
CA LEU A 374 26.06 -10.28 20.50
C LEU A 374 26.49 -10.27 21.95
N SER A 375 27.69 -9.74 22.25
CA SER A 375 28.24 -9.69 23.60
C SER A 375 27.34 -8.91 24.56
N ARG A 376 26.73 -7.80 24.12
CA ARG A 376 25.80 -7.04 24.96
C ARG A 376 24.53 -7.82 25.28
N ALA A 377 24.03 -8.61 24.34
CA ALA A 377 22.87 -9.46 24.58
C ALA A 377 23.23 -10.66 25.48
N TRP A 378 24.41 -11.27 25.27
CA TRP A 378 24.88 -12.39 26.09
C TRP A 378 25.13 -11.98 27.53
N VAL A 379 25.80 -10.83 27.75
CA VAL A 379 26.05 -10.29 29.10
C VAL A 379 24.76 -10.05 29.89
N GLN A 380 23.66 -9.68 29.21
CA GLN A 380 22.35 -9.52 29.85
C GLN A 380 21.73 -10.84 30.29
N ARG A 381 22.08 -11.96 29.64
CA ARG A 381 21.61 -13.30 30.02
C ARG A 381 22.52 -13.94 31.06
N ASP A 382 23.83 -13.94 30.80
CA ASP A 382 24.85 -14.49 31.68
C ASP A 382 26.16 -13.69 31.55
N SER A 383 26.30 -12.70 32.44
CA SER A 383 27.48 -11.83 32.46
C SER A 383 28.78 -12.58 32.77
N ALA A 384 28.73 -13.62 33.61
CA ALA A 384 29.94 -14.34 34.01
C ALA A 384 30.49 -15.16 32.85
N VAL A 385 29.63 -15.95 32.20
CA VAL A 385 30.03 -16.79 31.06
C VAL A 385 30.44 -15.93 29.87
N ALA A 386 29.66 -14.90 29.53
CA ALA A 386 29.98 -14.02 28.40
C ALA A 386 31.33 -13.31 28.57
N ASN A 387 31.62 -12.77 29.76
CA ASN A 387 32.88 -12.07 30.01
C ASN A 387 34.09 -13.02 30.00
N ALA A 388 33.97 -14.21 30.60
CA ALA A 388 35.03 -15.22 30.58
C ALA A 388 35.35 -15.68 29.15
N TRP A 389 34.32 -15.90 28.33
CA TRP A 389 34.49 -16.27 26.93
C TRP A 389 35.18 -15.16 26.12
N MET A 390 34.72 -13.91 26.27
CA MET A 390 35.30 -12.77 25.55
C MET A 390 36.78 -12.54 25.88
N GLU A 391 37.15 -12.69 27.17
CA GLU A 391 38.54 -12.57 27.60
C GLU A 391 39.42 -13.68 26.99
N SER A 392 38.93 -14.92 27.03
CA SER A 392 39.65 -16.08 26.49
C SER A 392 39.83 -16.03 24.97
N ASN A 393 38.92 -15.36 24.26
CA ASN A 393 38.92 -15.25 22.80
C ASN A 393 39.48 -13.90 22.28
N GLY A 394 40.22 -13.18 23.12
CA GLY A 394 40.97 -12.00 22.69
C GLY A 394 40.12 -10.79 22.31
N VAL A 395 38.88 -10.69 22.83
CA VAL A 395 38.05 -9.49 22.64
C VAL A 395 38.69 -8.33 23.42
N PRO A 396 39.04 -7.20 22.76
CA PRO A 396 39.72 -6.08 23.42
C PRO A 396 38.92 -5.54 24.61
N GLU A 397 39.64 -5.14 25.66
CA GLU A 397 39.07 -4.60 26.90
C GLU A 397 38.02 -3.52 26.63
N MET A 398 38.27 -2.61 25.68
CA MET A 398 37.32 -1.57 25.30
C MET A 398 35.95 -2.13 24.89
N TYR A 399 35.90 -3.23 24.13
CA TYR A 399 34.65 -3.84 23.67
C TYR A 399 33.97 -4.64 24.79
N ARG A 400 34.76 -5.31 25.65
CA ARG A 400 34.25 -5.96 26.88
C ARG A 400 33.58 -4.93 27.80
N GLN A 401 34.22 -3.79 28.05
CA GLN A 401 33.63 -2.69 28.81
C GLN A 401 32.33 -2.17 28.16
N LYS A 402 32.35 -1.90 26.84
CA LYS A 402 31.18 -1.44 26.10
C LYS A 402 30.00 -2.42 26.11
N ALA A 403 30.27 -3.73 26.13
CA ALA A 403 29.23 -4.76 26.22
C ALA A 403 28.53 -4.74 27.59
N ASN A 404 29.28 -4.46 28.67
CA ASN A 404 28.76 -4.36 30.04
C ASN A 404 28.05 -3.02 30.33
N LEU A 405 28.19 -2.00 29.46
CA LEU A 405 27.40 -0.77 29.58
C LEU A 405 25.93 -1.08 29.33
N THR A 406 25.13 -1.05 30.41
CA THR A 406 23.69 -1.25 30.37
C THR A 406 23.04 -0.14 29.53
N PRO A 407 22.20 -0.45 28.53
CA PRO A 407 21.25 0.54 28.05
C PRO A 407 20.25 0.78 29.19
N ARG A 408 20.26 1.98 29.79
CA ARG A 408 19.19 2.42 30.68
C ARG A 408 17.86 2.26 29.93
N ARG A 409 17.09 1.21 30.22
CA ARG A 409 15.66 1.21 29.92
C ARG A 409 15.06 2.33 30.78
N PRO A 410 14.44 3.38 30.21
CA PRO A 410 13.53 4.17 31.02
C PRO A 410 12.45 3.21 31.51
N ALA A 411 12.26 3.14 32.82
CA ALA A 411 11.16 2.39 33.40
C ALA A 411 9.85 2.87 32.75
N LYS A 412 9.14 1.98 32.08
CA LYS A 412 7.73 2.23 31.74
C LYS A 412 6.99 2.38 33.07
N GLY A 413 6.58 3.61 33.41
CA GLY A 413 5.53 3.81 34.42
C GLY A 413 5.89 4.58 35.69
N SER A 414 6.83 5.52 35.68
CA SER A 414 6.88 6.55 36.73
C SER A 414 6.71 7.93 36.11
N ARG A 415 5.44 8.35 35.92
CA ARG A 415 5.14 9.78 35.88
C ARG A 415 5.55 10.34 37.26
N PRO A 416 6.31 11.43 37.34
CA PRO A 416 6.37 12.20 38.58
C PRO A 416 4.94 12.61 38.92
N ARG A 417 4.50 12.37 40.16
CA ARG A 417 3.40 13.15 40.72
C ARG A 417 3.98 14.54 40.90
N ASP A 418 3.47 15.49 40.13
CA ASP A 418 3.68 16.91 40.41
C ASP A 418 2.87 17.22 41.68
N ASP A 419 3.54 17.19 42.83
CA ASP A 419 3.09 17.83 44.05
C ASP A 419 3.85 19.15 44.19
N ALA A 420 3.20 20.26 43.82
CA ALA A 420 3.26 21.61 44.41
C ALA A 420 2.71 22.66 43.43
#